data_AF-A0A2V7ATE0-F1
#
_entry.id   AF-A0A2V7ATE0-F1
#
_cell.length_a   1.000
_cell.length_b   1.000
_cell.length_c   1.000
_cell.angle_alpha   90.00
_cell.angle_beta   90.00
_cell.angle_gamma   90.00
#
_symmetry.space_group_name_H-M   'P 1'
#
loop_
_entity.id
_entity.type
_entity.pdbx_description
1 polymer ?
#
loop_
_entity_poly.entity_id
_entity_poly.type
_entity_poly.pdbx_seq_one_letter_code
_entity_poly.pdbx_strand_id
1 'polypeptide(L)'
;MPALRSRIVEELTALEQSDVPWREFYAGRRAAFQTRAPIDWDAAPTSGVASTSPDSVREAAAQALKAGDMKALAQLADLMPTGTPGASESRHGAPTATIQTPQQASQDLVASWSSDTLTHAQQLGLGARHLEPRGDLASLRQYAWSPFSDESRLTNIKQVTLPSGSPDGLRDRVEVLMIHPLANSGGARHLPMFVAEDVLVEDFPDPKDGEQPPSSPLLATLELSRRRGLTREAIERALLTHGTRVLEKELGLDPRVFRLVCIPSDVHFRLGEKEGWGRQPCWTHFDGYLVRTVDGRPRLQALAGGDVRYGGLYDLAGVGRDYDSDMVAW
;
A
#
# COMPACT_ATOMS: atom_id res chain seq x y z
N MET A 1 7.20 7.54 19.56
CA MET A 1 5.98 7.05 20.27
C MET A 1 6.27 5.95 21.33
N PRO A 2 7.08 6.19 22.37
CA PRO A 2 7.37 5.17 23.39
C PRO A 2 6.16 4.81 24.28
N ALA A 3 5.33 5.79 24.64
CA ALA A 3 4.19 5.60 25.54
C ALA A 3 3.12 4.64 25.00
N LEU A 4 2.84 4.70 23.68
CA LEU A 4 1.88 3.79 23.06
C LEU A 4 2.37 2.33 23.08
N ARG A 5 3.67 2.11 22.84
CA ARG A 5 4.28 0.77 22.91
C ARG A 5 4.18 0.20 24.31
N SER A 6 4.50 0.97 25.35
CA SER A 6 4.38 0.53 26.74
C SER A 6 2.95 0.15 27.08
N ARG A 7 1.98 0.99 26.71
CA ARG A 7 0.55 0.72 26.93
C ARG A 7 0.07 -0.56 26.24
N ILE A 8 0.47 -0.80 24.99
CA ILE A 8 0.12 -2.04 24.26
C ILE A 8 0.72 -3.26 24.97
N VAL A 9 1.97 -3.19 25.44
CA VAL A 9 2.61 -4.30 26.16
C VAL A 9 1.90 -4.58 27.49
N GLU A 10 1.49 -3.55 28.21
CA GLU A 10 0.71 -3.68 29.45
C GLU A 10 -0.68 -4.32 29.19
N GLU A 11 -1.42 -3.82 28.21
CA GLU A 11 -2.73 -4.36 27.85
C GLU A 11 -2.64 -5.82 27.39
N LEU A 12 -1.63 -6.18 26.57
CA LEU A 12 -1.40 -7.57 26.18
C LEU A 12 -1.02 -8.47 27.36
N THR A 13 -0.29 -7.94 28.35
CA THR A 13 0.04 -8.67 29.59
C THR A 13 -1.21 -8.93 30.42
N ALA A 14 -2.11 -7.95 30.52
CA ALA A 14 -3.38 -8.11 31.21
C ALA A 14 -4.29 -9.14 30.51
N LEU A 15 -4.36 -9.11 29.18
CA LEU A 15 -5.13 -10.08 28.38
C LEU A 15 -4.56 -11.50 28.47
N GLU A 16 -3.24 -11.66 28.50
CA GLU A 16 -2.56 -12.94 28.71
C GLU A 16 -2.99 -13.62 30.04
N GLN A 17 -3.30 -12.81 31.06
CA GLN A 17 -3.74 -13.28 32.39
C GLN A 17 -5.24 -13.53 32.46
N SER A 18 -6.06 -12.70 31.79
CA SER A 18 -7.52 -12.72 31.92
C SER A 18 -8.25 -13.59 30.89
N ASP A 19 -7.68 -13.80 29.71
CA ASP A 19 -8.25 -14.61 28.63
C ASP A 19 -7.34 -15.81 28.31
N VAL A 20 -7.48 -16.83 29.16
CA VAL A 20 -6.66 -18.06 29.14
C VAL A 20 -6.70 -18.80 27.79
N PRO A 21 -7.85 -18.97 27.11
CA PRO A 21 -7.90 -19.57 25.78
C PRO A 21 -7.01 -18.89 24.73
N TRP A 22 -6.75 -17.59 24.87
CA TRP A 22 -5.97 -16.79 23.91
C TRP A 22 -4.58 -16.40 24.41
N ARG A 23 -4.12 -16.99 25.53
CA ARG A 23 -2.84 -16.67 26.17
C ARG A 23 -1.66 -16.67 25.21
N GLU A 24 -1.50 -17.71 24.40
CA GLU A 24 -0.37 -17.84 23.46
C GLU A 24 -0.38 -16.75 22.39
N PHE A 25 -1.57 -16.37 21.91
CA PHE A 25 -1.73 -15.28 20.95
C PHE A 25 -1.28 -13.95 21.55
N TYR A 26 -1.72 -13.62 22.76
CA TYR A 26 -1.30 -12.38 23.43
C TYR A 26 0.19 -12.37 23.74
N ALA A 27 0.75 -13.49 24.21
CA ALA A 27 2.17 -13.64 24.48
C ALA A 27 3.01 -13.41 23.20
N GLY A 28 2.60 -14.00 22.07
CA GLY A 28 3.26 -13.80 20.79
C GLY A 28 3.21 -12.35 20.31
N ARG A 29 2.05 -11.69 20.42
CA ARG A 29 1.91 -10.26 20.09
C ARG A 29 2.76 -9.38 21.01
N ARG A 30 2.79 -9.68 22.31
CA ARG A 30 3.59 -8.95 23.30
C ARG A 30 5.06 -9.04 22.97
N ALA A 31 5.57 -10.24 22.67
CA ALA A 31 6.94 -10.44 22.24
C ALA A 31 7.27 -9.61 20.99
N ALA A 32 6.39 -9.59 19.99
CA ALA A 32 6.58 -8.79 18.78
C ALA A 32 6.64 -7.27 19.04
N PHE A 33 5.85 -6.74 19.98
CA PHE A 33 5.94 -5.32 20.36
C PHE A 33 7.18 -5.03 21.23
N GLN A 34 7.63 -6.00 22.02
CA GLN A 34 8.86 -5.88 22.83
C GLN A 34 10.13 -5.88 21.96
N THR A 35 10.16 -6.58 20.83
CA THR A 35 11.33 -6.58 19.93
C THR A 35 11.40 -5.36 19.00
N ARG A 36 10.31 -4.61 18.84
CA ARG A 36 10.31 -3.37 18.05
C ARG A 36 11.05 -2.25 18.77
N ALA A 37 12.07 -1.68 18.13
CA ALA A 37 12.73 -0.47 18.60
C ALA A 37 11.71 0.69 18.71
N PRO A 38 11.77 1.52 19.76
CA PRO A 38 10.97 2.73 19.82
C PRO A 38 11.27 3.59 18.59
N ILE A 39 10.21 3.99 17.87
CA ILE A 39 10.35 5.03 16.85
C ILE A 39 10.50 6.36 17.61
N ASP A 40 11.72 6.85 17.65
CA ASP A 40 12.02 8.19 18.14
C ASP A 40 11.87 9.16 16.96
N TRP A 41 10.80 9.96 17.00
CA TRP A 41 10.54 10.95 15.94
C TRP A 41 11.50 12.14 16.05
N ASP A 42 12.10 12.34 17.23
CA ASP A 42 12.98 13.48 17.53
C ASP A 42 14.46 13.16 17.30
N ALA A 43 14.82 11.90 17.04
CA ALA A 43 16.18 11.53 16.64
C ALA A 43 16.36 11.69 15.13
N ALA A 44 16.28 12.94 14.65
CA ALA A 44 17.02 13.28 13.45
C ALA A 44 18.49 12.87 13.69
N PRO A 45 19.16 12.20 12.75
CA PRO A 45 20.58 11.97 12.88
C PRO A 45 21.25 13.34 12.99
N THR A 46 21.76 13.66 14.18
CA THR A 46 22.68 14.76 14.40
C THR A 46 24.04 14.39 13.80
N SER A 47 24.07 14.12 12.50
CA SER A 47 25.26 14.33 11.70
C SER A 47 25.35 15.83 11.46
N GLY A 48 26.09 16.51 12.34
CA GLY A 48 26.38 17.92 12.22
C GLY A 48 27.12 18.22 10.91
N VAL A 49 26.38 18.65 9.91
CA VAL A 49 26.79 19.66 8.92
C VAL A 49 25.51 20.46 8.65
N ALA A 50 25.50 21.74 8.98
CA ALA A 50 24.38 22.62 8.69
C ALA A 50 24.12 22.63 7.18
N SER A 51 23.12 21.89 6.71
CA SER A 51 22.65 21.96 5.34
C SER A 51 21.82 23.22 5.19
N THR A 52 22.44 24.29 4.73
CA THR A 52 21.76 25.51 4.30
C THR A 52 20.79 25.16 3.18
N SER A 53 19.49 25.33 3.42
CA SER A 53 18.44 25.10 2.41
C SER A 53 18.71 25.98 1.16
N PRO A 54 18.52 25.47 -0.06
CA PRO A 54 18.66 26.24 -1.30
C PRO A 54 17.83 27.53 -1.31
N ASP A 55 16.66 27.53 -0.67
CA ASP A 55 15.81 28.71 -0.56
C ASP A 55 16.38 29.76 0.40
N SER A 56 17.10 29.33 1.45
CA SER A 56 17.82 30.24 2.35
C SER A 56 19.02 30.92 1.69
N VAL A 57 19.70 30.21 0.76
CA VAL A 57 20.80 30.77 -0.04
C VAL A 57 20.26 31.79 -1.04
N ARG A 58 19.10 31.53 -1.64
CA ARG A 58 18.45 32.45 -2.59
C ARG A 58 17.93 33.72 -1.91
N GLU A 59 17.32 33.61 -0.73
CA GLU A 59 16.91 34.77 0.07
C GLU A 59 18.09 35.62 0.55
N ALA A 60 19.16 34.97 1.01
CA ALA A 60 20.40 35.66 1.41
C ALA A 60 21.07 36.37 0.22
N ALA A 61 21.05 35.77 -0.97
CA ALA A 61 21.58 36.41 -2.18
C ALA A 61 20.76 37.63 -2.60
N ALA A 62 19.42 37.56 -2.49
CA ALA A 62 18.55 38.69 -2.76
C ALA A 62 18.77 39.86 -1.77
N GLN A 63 19.03 39.56 -0.50
CA GLN A 63 19.37 40.57 0.51
C GLN A 63 20.76 41.19 0.27
N ALA A 64 21.78 40.38 -0.05
CA ALA A 64 23.13 40.87 -0.37
C ALA A 64 23.12 41.79 -1.60
N LEU A 65 22.34 41.44 -2.63
CA LEU A 65 22.16 42.28 -3.82
C LEU A 65 21.47 43.61 -3.48
N LYS A 66 20.43 43.57 -2.64
CA LYS A 66 19.71 44.77 -2.19
C LYS A 66 20.59 45.69 -1.33
N ALA A 67 21.54 45.12 -0.59
CA ALA A 67 22.51 45.85 0.23
C ALA A 67 23.76 46.32 -0.54
N GLY A 68 23.92 45.93 -1.82
CA GLY A 68 25.11 46.23 -2.62
C GLY A 68 26.38 45.49 -2.16
N ASP A 69 26.24 44.45 -1.34
CA ASP A 69 27.36 43.64 -0.85
C ASP A 69 27.74 42.57 -1.88
N MET A 70 28.52 42.99 -2.86
CA MET A 70 28.99 42.13 -3.95
C MET A 70 29.93 41.01 -3.49
N LYS A 71 30.54 41.15 -2.31
CA LYS A 71 31.43 40.13 -1.74
C LYS A 71 30.64 38.98 -1.13
N ALA A 72 29.58 39.30 -0.39
CA ALA A 72 28.64 38.30 0.11
C ALA A 72 27.89 37.59 -1.04
N LEU A 73 27.54 38.33 -2.10
CA LEU A 73 26.89 37.75 -3.28
C LEU A 73 27.78 36.74 -4.02
N ALA A 74 29.09 37.03 -4.16
CA ALA A 74 30.04 36.11 -4.79
C ALA A 74 30.20 34.80 -3.99
N GLN A 75 30.25 34.89 -2.66
CA GLN A 75 30.35 33.72 -1.78
C GLN A 75 29.10 32.84 -1.83
N LEU A 76 27.91 33.43 -2.05
CA LEU A 76 26.65 32.69 -2.18
C LEU A 76 26.47 32.08 -3.58
N ALA A 77 27.11 32.65 -4.61
CA ALA A 77 27.11 32.08 -5.96
C ALA A 77 27.86 30.74 -6.03
N ASP A 78 28.94 30.59 -5.27
CA ASP A 78 29.70 29.33 -5.15
C ASP A 78 28.91 28.21 -4.44
N LEU A 79 27.83 28.56 -3.73
CA LEU A 79 26.96 27.62 -3.01
C LEU A 79 25.72 27.21 -3.83
N MET A 80 25.50 27.79 -5.01
CA MET A 80 24.42 27.37 -5.91
C MET A 80 24.90 26.27 -6.87
N PRO A 81 24.20 25.12 -6.99
CA PRO A 81 24.59 24.08 -7.93
C PRO A 81 24.43 24.59 -9.37
N THR A 82 25.55 24.69 -10.09
CA THR A 82 25.60 25.05 -11.51
C THR A 82 25.06 23.89 -12.35
N GLY A 83 23.85 24.04 -12.87
CA GLY A 83 23.32 23.15 -13.91
C GLY A 83 23.76 23.62 -15.29
N THR A 84 24.52 22.81 -16.03
CA THR A 84 24.51 22.79 -17.51
C THR A 84 25.11 21.47 -18.05
N PRO A 85 24.69 21.01 -19.26
CA PRO A 85 24.73 19.60 -19.66
C PRO A 85 25.92 19.20 -20.55
N GLY A 86 26.33 17.93 -20.43
CA GLY A 86 26.94 17.12 -21.50
C GLY A 86 28.46 16.99 -21.52
N ALA A 87 28.97 15.82 -21.06
CA ALA A 87 29.97 14.96 -21.73
C ALA A 87 30.59 13.98 -20.71
N SER A 88 30.69 12.73 -21.14
CA SER A 88 31.16 11.54 -20.41
C SER A 88 32.55 11.70 -19.78
N GLU A 89 32.70 11.34 -18.50
CA GLU A 89 33.76 10.41 -18.06
C GLU A 89 33.55 9.93 -16.62
N SER A 90 33.58 8.61 -16.46
CA SER A 90 33.46 7.85 -15.23
C SER A 90 34.54 8.25 -14.20
N ARG A 91 34.14 8.46 -12.93
CA ARG A 91 34.77 7.84 -11.74
C ARG A 91 34.07 8.24 -10.43
N HIS A 92 33.55 7.20 -9.78
CA HIS A 92 33.46 7.01 -8.33
C HIS A 92 32.31 7.74 -7.62
N GLY A 93 31.15 7.07 -7.64
CA GLY A 93 30.05 7.34 -6.73
C GLY A 93 30.51 7.14 -5.29
N ALA A 94 30.33 8.19 -4.48
CA ALA A 94 30.29 8.04 -3.04
C ALA A 94 29.08 7.14 -2.69
N PRO A 95 29.23 6.16 -1.79
CA PRO A 95 28.12 5.32 -1.41
C PRO A 95 27.15 6.18 -0.60
N THR A 96 26.04 6.56 -1.22
CA THR A 96 24.87 7.01 -0.47
C THR A 96 24.55 5.88 0.49
N ALA A 97 24.77 6.11 1.80
CA ALA A 97 24.52 5.16 2.85
C ALA A 97 23.08 4.67 2.70
N THR A 98 22.97 3.52 2.06
CA THR A 98 21.71 2.86 1.84
C THR A 98 21.38 2.36 3.23
N ILE A 99 20.37 2.94 3.87
CA ILE A 99 19.72 2.27 4.99
C ILE A 99 19.07 1.04 4.36
N GLN A 100 19.88 0.00 4.16
CA GLN A 100 19.43 -1.34 3.89
C GLN A 100 18.74 -1.76 5.17
N THR A 101 17.46 -1.43 5.30
CA THR A 101 16.58 -2.28 6.09
C THR A 101 16.83 -3.69 5.56
N PRO A 102 17.32 -4.63 6.37
CA PRO A 102 17.55 -5.99 5.89
C PRO A 102 16.23 -6.45 5.31
N GLN A 103 16.18 -6.62 3.99
CA GLN A 103 15.06 -7.24 3.33
C GLN A 103 15.14 -8.70 3.75
N GLN A 104 14.63 -9.00 4.95
CA GLN A 104 14.35 -10.37 5.36
C GLN A 104 13.64 -10.99 4.16
N ALA A 105 14.20 -12.09 3.65
CA ALA A 105 13.58 -12.88 2.60
C ALA A 105 12.14 -13.12 3.05
N SER A 106 11.20 -12.47 2.38
CA SER A 106 9.81 -12.56 2.73
C SER A 106 9.41 -14.00 2.46
N GLN A 107 8.85 -14.67 3.48
CA GLN A 107 8.32 -16.01 3.30
C GLN A 107 7.15 -15.94 2.31
N ASP A 108 7.04 -16.97 1.47
CA ASP A 108 5.89 -17.14 0.58
C ASP A 108 4.62 -17.34 1.40
N LEU A 109 3.50 -16.81 0.89
CA LEU A 109 2.17 -16.85 1.48
C LEU A 109 1.33 -17.96 0.82
N VAL A 110 1.91 -19.15 0.71
CA VAL A 110 1.27 -20.34 0.14
C VAL A 110 0.47 -21.08 1.21
N ALA A 111 -0.69 -21.60 0.84
CA ALA A 111 -1.66 -22.22 1.72
C ALA A 111 -2.06 -23.61 1.20
N SER A 112 -2.12 -24.59 2.09
CA SER A 112 -2.70 -25.90 1.77
C SER A 112 -4.17 -25.90 2.17
N TRP A 113 -5.06 -25.78 1.18
CA TRP A 113 -6.50 -25.85 1.42
C TRP A 113 -6.98 -27.29 1.45
N SER A 114 -7.91 -27.58 2.37
CA SER A 114 -8.61 -28.87 2.38
C SER A 114 -9.56 -28.96 1.17
N SER A 115 -9.90 -30.18 0.75
CA SER A 115 -10.89 -30.41 -0.31
C SER A 115 -12.26 -29.83 0.06
N ASP A 116 -12.63 -29.88 1.34
CA ASP A 116 -13.87 -29.29 1.85
C ASP A 116 -13.85 -27.77 1.74
N THR A 117 -12.75 -27.13 2.14
CA THR A 117 -12.54 -25.68 1.98
C THR A 117 -12.70 -25.25 0.52
N LEU A 118 -12.08 -25.98 -0.42
CA LEU A 118 -12.19 -25.66 -1.85
C LEU A 118 -13.60 -25.85 -2.39
N THR A 119 -14.29 -26.90 -1.94
CA THR A 119 -15.69 -27.18 -2.32
C THR A 119 -16.61 -26.06 -1.84
N HIS A 120 -16.49 -25.64 -0.58
CA HIS A 120 -17.29 -24.54 -0.04
C HIS A 120 -16.91 -23.19 -0.64
N ALA A 121 -15.62 -22.95 -0.92
CA ALA A 121 -15.17 -21.76 -1.64
C ALA A 121 -15.87 -21.66 -3.00
N GLN A 122 -15.89 -22.75 -3.78
CA GLN A 122 -16.59 -22.78 -5.06
C GLN A 122 -18.10 -22.52 -4.92
N GLN A 123 -18.74 -23.07 -3.88
CA GLN A 123 -20.15 -22.82 -3.58
C GLN A 123 -20.42 -21.34 -3.25
N LEU A 124 -19.46 -20.63 -2.64
CA LEU A 124 -19.54 -19.19 -2.42
C LEU A 124 -19.25 -18.36 -3.68
N GLY A 125 -18.78 -18.99 -4.76
CA GLY A 125 -18.32 -18.30 -5.97
C GLY A 125 -16.86 -17.85 -5.88
N LEU A 126 -16.06 -18.45 -4.99
CA LEU A 126 -14.62 -18.21 -4.88
C LEU A 126 -13.83 -19.28 -5.63
N GLY A 127 -12.87 -18.85 -6.45
CA GLY A 127 -11.90 -19.69 -7.11
C GLY A 127 -10.53 -19.61 -6.45
N ALA A 128 -9.89 -20.76 -6.27
CA ALA A 128 -8.49 -20.82 -5.88
C ALA A 128 -7.58 -20.31 -7.00
N ARG A 129 -6.62 -19.45 -6.67
CA ARG A 129 -5.61 -18.92 -7.58
C ARG A 129 -4.23 -18.91 -6.90
N HIS A 130 -3.21 -19.22 -7.69
CA HIS A 130 -1.82 -19.12 -7.29
C HIS A 130 -1.16 -17.94 -7.99
N LEU A 131 -0.48 -17.08 -7.23
CA LEU A 131 0.29 -15.97 -7.76
C LEU A 131 1.78 -16.29 -7.74
N GLU A 132 2.40 -16.28 -8.91
CA GLU A 132 3.85 -16.46 -9.05
C GLU A 132 4.62 -15.26 -8.49
N PRO A 133 5.76 -15.47 -7.80
CA PRO A 133 6.56 -14.38 -7.24
C PRO A 133 7.03 -13.40 -8.33
N ARG A 134 7.03 -12.11 -8.02
CA ARG A 134 7.46 -11.02 -8.90
C ARG A 134 8.62 -10.26 -8.29
N GLY A 135 9.79 -10.91 -8.27
CA GLY A 135 11.03 -10.34 -7.72
C GLY A 135 11.45 -9.04 -8.41
N ASP A 136 11.14 -8.90 -9.69
CA ASP A 136 11.31 -7.68 -10.48
C ASP A 136 10.52 -6.50 -9.88
N LEU A 137 9.28 -6.72 -9.47
CA LEU A 137 8.43 -5.72 -8.80
C LEU A 137 8.76 -5.57 -7.32
N ALA A 138 9.17 -6.65 -6.65
CA ALA A 138 9.61 -6.62 -5.25
C ALA A 138 10.75 -5.61 -5.02
N SER A 139 11.64 -5.46 -6.01
CA SER A 139 12.72 -4.48 -5.98
C SER A 139 12.23 -3.03 -5.92
N LEU A 140 11.03 -2.73 -6.44
CA LEU A 140 10.47 -1.38 -6.45
C LEU A 140 10.03 -0.91 -5.06
N ARG A 141 9.85 -1.83 -4.10
CA ARG A 141 9.48 -1.52 -2.72
C ARG A 141 10.47 -0.61 -2.01
N GLN A 142 11.75 -0.65 -2.41
CA GLN A 142 12.78 0.24 -1.86
C GLN A 142 12.47 1.73 -2.11
N TYR A 143 11.65 2.02 -3.12
CA TYR A 143 11.22 3.37 -3.49
C TYR A 143 9.85 3.72 -2.91
N ALA A 144 9.17 2.79 -2.22
CA ALA A 144 7.85 3.04 -1.66
C ALA A 144 7.89 4.14 -0.58
N TRP A 145 6.80 4.91 -0.47
CA TRP A 145 6.69 5.98 0.53
C TRP A 145 6.99 5.45 1.93
N SER A 146 7.79 6.16 2.73
CA SER A 146 8.06 5.83 4.13
C SER A 146 7.96 7.08 5.00
N PRO A 147 7.69 6.96 6.32
CA PRO A 147 7.65 8.12 7.23
C PRO A 147 8.95 8.92 7.30
N PHE A 148 10.06 8.33 6.86
CA PHE A 148 11.39 8.95 6.84
C PHE A 148 11.83 9.32 5.42
N SER A 149 10.94 9.22 4.43
CA SER A 149 11.26 9.59 3.06
C SER A 149 11.39 11.11 2.98
N ASP A 150 12.57 11.57 2.54
CA ASP A 150 12.81 12.97 2.20
C ASP A 150 11.90 13.39 1.02
N GLU A 151 11.34 14.61 1.08
CA GLU A 151 10.50 15.16 0.02
C GLU A 151 11.26 15.26 -1.32
N SER A 152 12.60 15.36 -1.29
CA SER A 152 13.45 15.26 -2.49
C SER A 152 13.28 13.94 -3.26
N ARG A 153 12.82 12.87 -2.61
CA ARG A 153 12.51 11.60 -3.27
C ARG A 153 11.30 11.70 -4.17
N LEU A 154 10.32 12.55 -3.85
CA LEU A 154 9.11 12.73 -4.65
C LEU A 154 9.43 13.24 -6.05
N THR A 155 10.48 14.06 -6.19
CA THR A 155 10.91 14.62 -7.47
C THR A 155 11.60 13.59 -8.38
N ASN A 156 12.16 12.53 -7.81
CA ASN A 156 12.92 11.50 -8.54
C ASN A 156 12.09 10.26 -8.91
N ILE A 157 10.80 10.19 -8.54
CA ILE A 157 9.94 9.02 -8.79
C ILE A 157 9.81 8.72 -10.28
N LYS A 158 9.77 9.76 -11.12
CA LYS A 158 9.70 9.60 -12.58
C LYS A 158 10.97 9.00 -13.20
N GLN A 159 12.09 9.00 -12.48
CA GLN A 159 13.36 8.43 -12.93
C GLN A 159 13.48 6.94 -12.58
N VAL A 160 12.53 6.37 -11.82
CA VAL A 160 12.56 4.93 -11.53
C VAL A 160 12.39 4.15 -12.83
N THR A 161 13.38 3.28 -13.06
CA THR A 161 13.39 2.39 -14.21
C THR A 161 12.54 1.16 -13.87
N LEU A 162 11.51 0.91 -14.68
CA LEU A 162 10.71 -0.29 -14.55
C LEU A 162 11.42 -1.47 -15.24
N PRO A 163 11.15 -2.73 -14.83
CA PRO A 163 11.65 -3.91 -15.53
C PRO A 163 11.34 -3.86 -17.03
N SER A 164 12.26 -4.36 -17.86
CA SER A 164 12.04 -4.42 -19.31
C SER A 164 10.79 -5.23 -19.65
N GLY A 165 9.96 -4.73 -20.57
CA GLY A 165 8.67 -5.34 -20.90
C GLY A 165 7.55 -5.04 -19.91
N SER A 166 7.76 -4.12 -18.96
CA SER A 166 6.68 -3.61 -18.12
C SER A 166 5.58 -2.96 -18.97
N PRO A 167 4.30 -3.27 -18.69
CA PRO A 167 3.17 -2.60 -19.31
C PRO A 167 3.21 -1.09 -19.04
N ASP A 168 2.80 -0.29 -20.03
CA ASP A 168 2.88 1.18 -19.95
C ASP A 168 2.17 1.73 -18.69
N GLY A 169 1.00 1.20 -18.36
CA GLY A 169 0.22 1.63 -17.19
C GLY A 169 0.81 1.25 -15.83
N LEU A 170 1.77 0.31 -15.77
CA LEU A 170 2.36 -0.11 -14.49
C LEU A 170 3.07 1.04 -13.78
N ARG A 171 3.61 2.00 -14.54
CA ARG A 171 4.30 3.18 -13.98
C ARG A 171 3.38 3.99 -13.08
N ASP A 172 2.18 4.29 -13.56
CA ASP A 172 1.23 5.14 -12.84
C ASP A 172 0.80 4.47 -11.53
N ARG A 173 0.59 3.15 -11.55
CA ARG A 173 0.28 2.37 -10.34
C ARG A 173 1.42 2.43 -9.33
N VAL A 174 2.64 2.22 -9.80
CA VAL A 174 3.84 2.19 -8.95
C VAL A 174 4.10 3.57 -8.35
N GLU A 175 3.85 4.64 -9.10
CA GLU A 175 3.97 6.03 -8.63
C GLU A 175 3.07 6.29 -7.41
N VAL A 176 1.83 5.76 -7.39
CA VAL A 176 0.95 5.85 -6.22
C VAL A 176 1.56 5.20 -4.98
N LEU A 177 2.19 4.02 -5.10
CA LEU A 177 2.88 3.33 -4.00
C LEU A 177 4.12 4.11 -3.50
N MET A 178 4.77 4.86 -4.38
CA MET A 178 5.99 5.62 -4.09
C MET A 178 5.70 6.95 -3.41
N ILE A 179 4.60 7.62 -3.77
CA ILE A 179 4.26 8.96 -3.28
C ILE A 179 3.46 8.90 -1.99
N HIS A 180 2.58 7.90 -1.83
CA HIS A 180 1.55 7.94 -0.81
C HIS A 180 1.65 6.81 0.21
N PRO A 181 1.37 7.08 1.50
CA PRO A 181 1.10 6.04 2.47
C PRO A 181 -0.18 5.29 2.10
N LEU A 182 -0.10 3.96 2.17
CA LEU A 182 -1.22 3.05 1.98
C LEU A 182 -1.43 2.19 3.21
N ALA A 183 -2.69 2.01 3.61
CA ALA A 183 -3.09 1.13 4.69
C ALA A 183 -4.09 0.10 4.17
N ASN A 184 -3.93 -1.18 4.49
CA ASN A 184 -4.93 -2.20 4.18
C ASN A 184 -6.17 -2.04 5.08
N SER A 185 -7.25 -2.78 4.81
CA SER A 185 -8.44 -2.77 5.69
C SER A 185 -8.17 -3.28 7.12
N GLY A 186 -7.01 -3.90 7.35
CA GLY A 186 -6.53 -4.25 8.68
C GLY A 186 -5.85 -3.10 9.44
N GLY A 187 -5.71 -1.92 8.83
CA GLY A 187 -5.02 -0.77 9.40
C GLY A 187 -3.50 -0.91 9.44
N ALA A 188 -2.93 -1.95 8.82
CA ALA A 188 -1.50 -2.10 8.67
C ALA A 188 -1.03 -1.42 7.38
N ARG A 189 0.18 -0.87 7.39
CA ARG A 189 0.80 -0.34 6.17
C ARG A 189 0.83 -1.44 5.13
N HIS A 190 0.20 -1.17 3.99
CA HIS A 190 0.13 -2.12 2.89
C HIS A 190 1.24 -1.77 1.88
N LEU A 191 2.20 -2.67 1.76
CA LEU A 191 3.11 -2.71 0.62
C LEU A 191 3.10 -4.13 0.10
N PRO A 192 2.74 -4.34 -1.18
CA PRO A 192 2.80 -5.65 -1.80
C PRO A 192 4.18 -6.28 -1.60
N MET A 193 4.20 -7.51 -1.10
CA MET A 193 5.46 -8.24 -0.89
C MET A 193 5.97 -8.87 -2.19
N PHE A 194 5.06 -9.10 -3.15
CA PHE A 194 5.33 -9.75 -4.45
C PHE A 194 5.96 -11.14 -4.34
N VAL A 195 5.67 -11.85 -3.25
CA VAL A 195 6.03 -13.26 -3.03
C VAL A 195 5.04 -14.19 -3.70
N ALA A 196 5.32 -15.50 -3.68
CA ALA A 196 4.31 -16.47 -4.06
C ALA A 196 3.15 -16.41 -3.06
N GLU A 197 1.92 -16.47 -3.55
CA GLU A 197 0.73 -16.29 -2.70
C GLU A 197 -0.44 -17.13 -3.22
N ASP A 198 -1.10 -17.85 -2.32
CA ASP A 198 -2.31 -18.61 -2.59
C ASP A 198 -3.53 -17.85 -2.07
N VAL A 199 -4.49 -17.58 -2.95
CA VAL A 199 -5.69 -16.80 -2.63
C VAL A 199 -6.96 -17.51 -3.08
N LEU A 200 -8.05 -17.23 -2.37
CA LEU A 200 -9.41 -17.50 -2.83
C LEU A 200 -9.99 -16.17 -3.31
N VAL A 201 -10.26 -16.05 -4.61
CA VAL A 201 -10.75 -14.82 -5.25
C VAL A 201 -12.12 -15.08 -5.83
N GLU A 202 -13.01 -14.11 -5.74
CA GLU A 202 -14.33 -14.25 -6.35
C GLU A 202 -14.22 -14.43 -7.87
N ASP A 203 -14.86 -15.48 -8.38
CA ASP A 203 -14.77 -15.93 -9.77
C ASP A 203 -16.05 -15.55 -10.51
N PHE A 204 -16.09 -14.30 -10.99
CA PHE A 204 -17.13 -13.83 -11.89
C PHE A 204 -16.52 -12.98 -13.00
N PRO A 205 -17.08 -13.03 -14.23
CA PRO A 205 -16.60 -12.21 -15.32
C PRO A 205 -16.90 -10.73 -15.07
N ASP A 206 -16.00 -9.84 -15.51
CA ASP A 206 -16.30 -8.41 -15.57
C ASP A 206 -17.60 -8.22 -16.38
N PRO A 207 -18.66 -7.66 -15.78
CA PRO A 207 -19.91 -7.42 -16.48
C PRO A 207 -19.67 -6.46 -17.65
N LYS A 208 -20.30 -6.72 -18.80
CA LYS A 208 -20.23 -5.78 -19.92
C LYS A 208 -20.93 -4.47 -19.57
N ASP A 209 -20.66 -3.44 -20.38
CA ASP A 209 -21.32 -2.15 -20.20
C ASP A 209 -22.86 -2.31 -20.23
N GLY A 210 -23.52 -1.73 -19.23
CA GLY A 210 -24.96 -1.85 -19.01
C GLY A 210 -25.46 -3.19 -18.43
N GLU A 211 -24.63 -4.24 -18.33
CA GLU A 211 -25.03 -5.49 -17.68
C GLU A 211 -24.97 -5.36 -16.15
N GLN A 212 -25.92 -6.02 -15.47
CA GLN A 212 -25.89 -6.15 -14.02
C GLN A 212 -24.90 -7.25 -13.63
N PRO A 213 -23.98 -6.98 -12.68
CA PRO A 213 -23.10 -8.01 -12.16
C PRO A 213 -23.92 -9.19 -11.59
N PRO A 214 -23.47 -10.45 -11.78
CA PRO A 214 -24.18 -11.60 -11.26
C PRO A 214 -24.17 -11.58 -9.73
N SER A 215 -25.30 -11.91 -9.09
CA SER A 215 -25.31 -12.16 -7.64
C SER A 215 -24.50 -13.42 -7.31
N SER A 216 -23.72 -13.41 -6.23
CA SER A 216 -23.08 -14.61 -5.68
C SER A 216 -23.64 -15.00 -4.32
N PRO A 217 -23.50 -16.28 -3.93
CA PRO A 217 -23.77 -16.70 -2.57
C PRO A 217 -22.91 -15.94 -1.54
N LEU A 218 -21.68 -15.52 -1.89
CA LEU A 218 -20.86 -14.66 -1.02
C LEU A 218 -21.56 -13.34 -0.67
N LEU A 219 -22.18 -12.65 -1.64
CA LEU A 219 -22.94 -11.41 -1.36
C LEU A 219 -24.05 -11.65 -0.36
N ALA A 220 -24.80 -12.76 -0.53
CA ALA A 220 -25.89 -13.12 0.37
C ALA A 220 -25.37 -13.39 1.79
N THR A 221 -24.25 -14.09 1.93
CA THR A 221 -23.63 -14.36 3.23
C THR A 221 -23.08 -13.09 3.91
N LEU A 222 -22.71 -12.09 3.12
CA LEU A 222 -22.29 -10.77 3.59
C LEU A 222 -23.46 -9.79 3.76
N GLU A 223 -24.69 -10.22 3.49
CA GLU A 223 -25.90 -9.39 3.55
C GLU A 223 -25.84 -8.15 2.63
N LEU A 224 -25.12 -8.26 1.51
CA LEU A 224 -25.04 -7.24 0.48
C LEU A 224 -26.08 -7.54 -0.61
N SER A 225 -27.05 -6.64 -0.77
CA SER A 225 -28.17 -6.82 -1.72
C SER A 225 -27.79 -6.59 -3.19
N ARG A 226 -26.64 -5.97 -3.45
CA ARG A 226 -26.14 -5.59 -4.78
C ARG A 226 -24.61 -5.55 -4.78
N ARG A 227 -24.00 -5.62 -5.98
CA ARG A 227 -22.54 -5.45 -6.15
C ARG A 227 -22.10 -4.04 -6.45
N ARG A 228 -22.92 -3.29 -7.17
CA ARG A 228 -22.63 -1.92 -7.60
C ARG A 228 -23.33 -0.92 -6.70
N GLY A 229 -22.84 0.30 -6.71
CA GLY A 229 -23.42 1.38 -5.92
C GLY A 229 -23.36 1.06 -4.43
N LEU A 230 -22.22 0.54 -3.98
CA LEU A 230 -21.92 0.37 -2.58
C LEU A 230 -20.83 1.37 -2.21
N THR A 231 -21.04 2.10 -1.11
CA THR A 231 -19.95 2.88 -0.53
C THR A 231 -18.89 1.94 0.04
N ARG A 232 -17.66 2.43 0.13
CA ARG A 232 -16.61 1.72 0.84
C ARG A 232 -17.01 1.38 2.28
N GLU A 233 -17.68 2.31 2.96
CA GLU A 233 -18.22 2.10 4.32
C GLU A 233 -19.19 0.92 4.41
N ALA A 234 -20.08 0.77 3.43
CA ALA A 234 -21.05 -0.33 3.42
C ALA A 234 -20.35 -1.68 3.27
N ILE A 235 -19.37 -1.77 2.35
CA ILE A 235 -18.58 -2.98 2.10
C ILE A 235 -17.79 -3.35 3.36
N GLU A 236 -17.10 -2.39 3.97
CA GLU A 236 -16.31 -2.66 5.18
C GLU A 236 -17.16 -3.07 6.36
N ARG A 237 -18.33 -2.47 6.54
CA ARG A 237 -19.26 -2.88 7.58
C ARG A 237 -19.69 -4.33 7.39
N ALA A 238 -20.01 -4.73 6.16
CA ALA A 238 -20.37 -6.12 5.85
C ALA A 238 -19.20 -7.08 6.13
N LEU A 239 -18.00 -6.74 5.68
CA LEU A 239 -16.78 -7.55 5.91
C LEU A 239 -16.44 -7.67 7.40
N LEU A 240 -16.55 -6.59 8.17
CA LEU A 240 -16.30 -6.60 9.62
C LEU A 240 -17.35 -7.40 10.38
N THR A 241 -18.61 -7.33 9.96
CA THR A 241 -19.73 -7.99 10.66
C THR A 241 -19.80 -9.48 10.35
N HIS A 242 -19.57 -9.85 9.08
CA HIS A 242 -19.84 -11.21 8.60
C HIS A 242 -18.58 -11.96 8.15
N GLY A 243 -17.46 -11.29 7.88
CA GLY A 243 -16.26 -11.91 7.30
C GLY A 243 -15.64 -13.02 8.16
N THR A 244 -15.53 -12.82 9.47
CA THR A 244 -15.05 -13.86 10.40
C THR A 244 -15.94 -15.09 10.37
N ARG A 245 -17.27 -14.90 10.34
CA ARG A 245 -18.24 -16.00 10.25
C ARG A 245 -18.09 -16.75 8.93
N VAL A 246 -17.92 -16.04 7.81
CA VAL A 246 -17.70 -16.66 6.49
C VAL A 246 -16.47 -17.57 6.52
N LEU A 247 -15.35 -17.07 7.07
CA LEU A 247 -14.12 -17.85 7.18
C LEU A 247 -14.33 -19.10 8.05
N GLU A 248 -14.86 -18.95 9.26
CA GLU A 248 -14.97 -20.06 10.22
C GLU A 248 -16.05 -21.08 9.85
N LYS A 249 -17.23 -20.61 9.43
CA LYS A 249 -18.43 -21.43 9.29
C LYS A 249 -18.64 -21.95 7.88
N GLU A 250 -18.28 -21.16 6.88
CA GLU A 250 -18.47 -21.55 5.48
C GLU A 250 -17.18 -22.18 4.93
N LEU A 251 -16.02 -21.55 5.16
CA LEU A 251 -14.75 -21.99 4.56
C LEU A 251 -13.91 -22.94 5.44
N GLY A 252 -14.22 -23.02 6.74
CA GLY A 252 -13.43 -23.79 7.70
C GLY A 252 -12.01 -23.24 7.89
N LEU A 253 -11.82 -21.94 7.67
CA LEU A 253 -10.54 -21.24 7.79
C LEU A 253 -10.42 -20.50 9.12
N ASP A 254 -9.21 -20.45 9.66
CA ASP A 254 -8.91 -19.72 10.89
C ASP A 254 -8.84 -18.20 10.61
N PRO A 255 -9.72 -17.37 11.19
CA PRO A 255 -9.74 -15.92 10.96
C PRO A 255 -8.54 -15.18 11.59
N ARG A 256 -7.71 -15.88 12.37
CA ARG A 256 -6.42 -15.35 12.85
C ARG A 256 -5.33 -15.42 11.79
N VAL A 257 -5.50 -16.31 10.80
CA VAL A 257 -4.56 -16.55 9.70
C VAL A 257 -5.07 -15.93 8.40
N PHE A 258 -6.37 -16.09 8.12
CA PHE A 258 -7.00 -15.62 6.89
C PHE A 258 -7.93 -14.44 7.17
N ARG A 259 -8.14 -13.60 6.15
CA ARG A 259 -9.10 -12.50 6.21
C ARG A 259 -9.85 -12.37 4.89
N LEU A 260 -11.16 -12.15 4.98
CA LEU A 260 -11.96 -11.76 3.83
C LEU A 260 -11.88 -10.24 3.68
N VAL A 261 -11.45 -9.77 2.50
CA VAL A 261 -11.24 -8.37 2.15
C VAL A 261 -11.69 -8.13 0.71
N CYS A 262 -11.89 -6.87 0.32
CA CYS A 262 -11.86 -6.51 -1.11
C CYS A 262 -10.53 -6.99 -1.72
N ILE A 263 -10.49 -7.28 -3.02
CA ILE A 263 -9.26 -7.77 -3.64
C ILE A 263 -8.10 -6.77 -3.44
N PRO A 264 -6.93 -7.20 -2.93
CA PRO A 264 -5.77 -6.33 -2.88
C PRO A 264 -5.38 -5.85 -4.28
N SER A 265 -4.95 -4.59 -4.36
CA SER A 265 -4.57 -3.97 -5.62
C SER A 265 -3.51 -4.80 -6.36
N ASP A 266 -2.50 -5.33 -5.66
CA ASP A 266 -1.46 -6.12 -6.30
C ASP A 266 -1.92 -7.49 -6.78
N VAL A 267 -2.79 -8.16 -6.00
CA VAL A 267 -3.42 -9.41 -6.40
C VAL A 267 -4.25 -9.21 -7.67
N HIS A 268 -5.01 -8.11 -7.74
CA HIS A 268 -5.83 -7.78 -8.91
C HIS A 268 -5.00 -7.70 -10.20
N PHE A 269 -3.91 -6.91 -10.23
CA PHE A 269 -3.16 -6.77 -11.49
C PHE A 269 -2.31 -7.99 -11.85
N ARG A 270 -1.83 -8.75 -10.85
CA ARG A 270 -1.04 -9.98 -11.10
C ARG A 270 -1.87 -11.11 -11.71
N LEU A 271 -3.15 -11.18 -11.36
CA LEU A 271 -4.09 -12.17 -11.92
C LEU A 271 -4.79 -11.64 -13.18
N GLY A 272 -5.12 -10.35 -13.22
CA GLY A 272 -6.06 -9.81 -14.19
C GLY A 272 -5.62 -9.88 -15.65
N GLU A 273 -4.33 -9.98 -15.98
CA GLU A 273 -3.92 -10.23 -17.37
C GLU A 273 -4.46 -11.58 -17.89
N LYS A 274 -4.37 -12.63 -17.06
CA LYS A 274 -4.84 -13.99 -17.39
C LYS A 274 -6.35 -14.09 -17.31
N GLU A 275 -6.95 -13.43 -16.31
CA GLU A 275 -8.41 -13.46 -16.08
C GLU A 275 -9.17 -12.48 -16.99
N GLY A 276 -8.46 -11.61 -17.72
CA GLY A 276 -9.06 -10.64 -18.64
C GLY A 276 -9.71 -9.43 -17.94
N TRP A 277 -9.35 -9.16 -16.68
CA TRP A 277 -9.85 -8.02 -15.92
C TRP A 277 -9.37 -6.68 -16.47
N GLY A 278 -10.13 -5.65 -16.16
CA GLY A 278 -9.78 -4.27 -16.49
C GLY A 278 -9.97 -3.92 -17.97
N ARG A 279 -10.80 -4.72 -18.66
CA ARG A 279 -11.17 -4.52 -20.07
C ARG A 279 -12.57 -3.90 -20.22
N GLN A 280 -13.33 -3.82 -19.15
CA GLN A 280 -14.68 -3.26 -19.12
C GLN A 280 -14.69 -1.88 -18.44
N PRO A 281 -15.69 -1.03 -18.73
CA PRO A 281 -15.86 0.28 -18.10
C PRO A 281 -16.44 0.17 -16.69
N CYS A 282 -15.84 -0.66 -15.84
CA CYS A 282 -16.24 -0.88 -14.45
C CYS A 282 -15.08 -0.58 -13.50
N TRP A 283 -15.38 0.11 -12.41
CA TRP A 283 -14.43 0.28 -11.32
C TRP A 283 -14.51 -0.89 -10.34
N THR A 284 -13.39 -1.22 -9.74
CA THR A 284 -13.23 -2.24 -8.70
C THR A 284 -12.72 -1.59 -7.42
N HIS A 285 -13.38 -1.81 -6.29
CA HIS A 285 -12.86 -1.45 -4.98
C HIS A 285 -11.69 -2.37 -4.62
N PHE A 286 -10.55 -1.78 -4.28
CA PHE A 286 -9.40 -2.53 -3.79
C PHE A 286 -9.30 -2.50 -2.28
N ASP A 287 -8.63 -3.49 -1.69
CA ASP A 287 -8.33 -3.47 -0.26
C ASP A 287 -7.56 -2.20 0.14
N GLY A 288 -8.08 -1.49 1.15
CA GLY A 288 -7.35 -0.43 1.83
C GLY A 288 -7.62 0.99 1.37
N TYR A 289 -6.73 1.87 1.84
CA TYR A 289 -6.87 3.31 1.80
C TYR A 289 -5.56 3.98 1.44
N LEU A 290 -5.67 5.00 0.60
CA LEU A 290 -4.68 6.05 0.42
C LEU A 290 -4.81 7.05 1.57
N VAL A 291 -3.70 7.32 2.26
CA VAL A 291 -3.65 8.35 3.31
C VAL A 291 -3.08 9.63 2.70
N ARG A 292 -3.90 10.67 2.58
CA ARG A 292 -3.46 11.98 2.10
C ARG A 292 -3.61 13.05 3.17
N THR A 293 -2.72 14.02 3.19
CA THR A 293 -2.92 15.24 3.97
C THR A 293 -3.64 16.27 3.11
N VAL A 294 -4.83 16.68 3.52
CA VAL A 294 -5.62 17.73 2.87
C VAL A 294 -5.90 18.79 3.91
N ASP A 295 -5.51 20.04 3.63
CA ASP A 295 -5.65 21.18 4.56
C ASP A 295 -5.05 20.89 5.96
N GLY A 296 -3.89 20.23 5.99
CA GLY A 296 -3.19 19.87 7.23
C GLY A 296 -3.83 18.72 8.02
N ARG A 297 -4.84 18.02 7.47
CA ARG A 297 -5.50 16.89 8.13
C ARG A 297 -5.36 15.61 7.32
N PRO A 298 -5.12 14.45 7.97
CA PRO A 298 -5.14 13.17 7.27
C PRO A 298 -6.56 12.86 6.79
N ARG A 299 -6.68 12.49 5.53
CA ARG A 299 -7.88 11.95 4.89
C ARG A 299 -7.58 10.56 4.36
N LEU A 300 -8.51 9.64 4.62
CA LEU A 300 -8.49 8.30 4.05
C LEU A 300 -9.34 8.31 2.78
N GLN A 301 -8.73 7.92 1.66
CA GLN A 301 -9.43 7.72 0.40
C GLN A 301 -9.41 6.23 0.07
N ALA A 302 -10.57 5.64 -0.16
CA ALA A 302 -10.70 4.24 -0.51
C ALA A 302 -9.98 3.96 -1.83
N LEU A 303 -9.30 2.83 -1.95
CA LEU A 303 -8.64 2.45 -3.19
C LEU A 303 -9.66 1.91 -4.20
N ALA A 304 -9.55 2.36 -5.44
CA ALA A 304 -10.31 1.86 -6.58
C ALA A 304 -9.46 1.87 -7.86
N GLY A 305 -9.86 1.11 -8.88
CA GLY A 305 -9.22 1.10 -10.20
C GLY A 305 -9.91 0.10 -11.13
N GLY A 306 -9.23 -0.35 -12.17
CA GLY A 306 -9.73 -1.41 -13.05
C GLY A 306 -10.60 -0.92 -14.22
N ASP A 307 -10.97 0.36 -14.31
CA ASP A 307 -11.83 0.82 -15.41
C ASP A 307 -11.02 1.08 -16.69
N VAL A 308 -11.38 0.42 -17.79
CA VAL A 308 -10.66 0.51 -19.08
C VAL A 308 -10.52 1.94 -19.60
N ARG A 309 -11.43 2.85 -19.23
CA ARG A 309 -11.38 4.26 -19.67
C ARG A 309 -10.33 5.09 -18.96
N TYR A 310 -9.82 4.61 -17.82
CA TYR A 310 -8.90 5.34 -16.94
C TYR A 310 -7.55 4.63 -16.77
N GLY A 311 -7.28 3.58 -17.54
CA GLY A 311 -6.03 2.81 -17.49
C GLY A 311 -6.24 1.31 -17.28
N GLY A 312 -7.48 0.87 -17.09
CA GLY A 312 -7.86 -0.54 -17.01
C GLY A 312 -7.18 -1.25 -15.85
N LEU A 313 -6.57 -2.40 -16.15
CA LEU A 313 -5.93 -3.26 -15.17
C LEU A 313 -4.92 -2.53 -14.26
N TYR A 314 -4.24 -1.52 -14.80
CA TYR A 314 -3.14 -0.83 -14.14
C TYR A 314 -3.55 0.44 -13.39
N ASP A 315 -4.78 0.92 -13.56
CA ASP A 315 -5.29 2.09 -12.84
C ASP A 315 -5.37 1.85 -11.32
N LEU A 316 -5.07 2.90 -10.56
CA LEU A 316 -5.19 2.95 -9.10
C LEU A 316 -5.42 4.40 -8.65
N ALA A 317 -6.60 4.64 -8.09
CA ALA A 317 -7.04 5.93 -7.60
C ALA A 317 -7.51 5.87 -6.14
N GLY A 318 -7.55 7.03 -5.50
CA GLY A 318 -8.19 7.23 -4.19
C GLY A 318 -9.52 7.94 -4.34
N VAL A 319 -10.61 7.31 -3.91
CA VAL A 319 -11.98 7.86 -3.91
C VAL A 319 -12.46 8.18 -2.49
N GLY A 320 -13.48 9.04 -2.36
CA GLY A 320 -14.10 9.32 -1.06
C GLY A 320 -14.63 8.03 -0.41
N ARG A 321 -14.59 7.93 0.91
CA ARG A 321 -15.06 6.72 1.63
C ARG A 321 -16.59 6.53 1.53
N ASP A 322 -17.27 7.66 1.47
CA ASP A 322 -18.72 7.82 1.27
C ASP A 322 -19.10 7.94 -0.21
N TYR A 323 -18.13 7.84 -1.12
CA TYR A 323 -18.39 7.87 -2.56
C TYR A 323 -19.19 6.63 -2.96
N ASP A 324 -20.48 6.84 -3.22
CA ASP A 324 -21.36 5.87 -3.83
C ASP A 324 -21.49 6.21 -5.31
N SER A 325 -21.17 5.26 -6.18
CA SER A 325 -21.41 5.41 -7.61
C SER A 325 -21.79 4.05 -8.19
N ASP A 326 -22.78 4.05 -9.07
CA ASP A 326 -23.14 2.87 -9.89
C ASP A 326 -21.95 2.35 -10.72
N MET A 327 -20.88 3.15 -10.83
CA MET A 327 -19.66 2.84 -11.57
C MET A 327 -18.70 1.91 -10.82
N VAL A 328 -18.82 1.77 -9.49
CA VAL A 328 -17.88 0.99 -8.67
C VAL A 328 -18.51 -0.30 -8.18
N ALA A 329 -17.88 -1.41 -8.55
CA ALA A 329 -18.10 -2.76 -8.07
C ALA A 329 -17.06 -3.11 -6.99
N TRP A 330 -17.34 -4.13 -6.20
CA TRP A 330 -16.48 -4.57 -5.10
C TRP A 330 -16.08 -6.03 -5.26
#